data_AF-A0A954G0W5-F1
#
_entry.id   AF-A0A954G0W5-F1
#
_cell.length_a   1.000
_cell.length_b   1.000
_cell.length_c   1.000
_cell.angle_alpha   90.00
_cell.angle_beta   90.00
_cell.angle_gamma   90.00
#
_symmetry.space_group_name_H-M   'P 1'
#
loop_
_entity.id
_entity.type
_entity.pdbx_description
1 polymer ?
#
loop_
_entity_poly.entity_id
_entity_poly.type
_entity_poly.pdbx_seq_one_letter_code
_entity_poly.pdbx_strand_id
1 'polypeptide(L)'
;MKPELLSPAGTRKAMQYAYAFGADAVYAGQPRYSLRVRENEFNKLEVMAEAVEEAHRLGKKFYIASNIAPHNLKVRSYLKNMEPVIDMKPDALIMSDPGLIMMVRERWPEVPIHLSVQANAINYATVKFWQNFGLTRVILSRELSIKEVAEIQEECPDMELEVFVHGALCIAYSGRCLLSGYMNHRDSNQGNCTNACRWDYKVNEAVQTLEGDIVLKNPPPP
;
A
#
# COMPACT_ATOMS: atom_id res chain seq x y z
N MET A 1 13.53 -16.82 -15.52
CA MET A 1 13.95 -16.07 -14.31
C MET A 1 13.18 -16.63 -13.12
N LYS A 2 13.81 -16.79 -11.95
CA LYS A 2 13.09 -17.19 -10.73
C LYS A 2 12.27 -15.99 -10.23
N PRO A 3 10.97 -16.11 -9.94
CA PRO A 3 10.19 -15.01 -9.38
C PRO A 3 10.68 -14.66 -7.97
N GLU A 4 10.61 -13.38 -7.61
CA GLU A 4 10.87 -12.90 -6.25
C GLU A 4 9.63 -13.12 -5.37
N LEU A 5 9.79 -13.79 -4.23
CA LEU A 5 8.72 -13.91 -3.24
C LEU A 5 8.81 -12.77 -2.22
N LEU A 6 7.85 -11.83 -2.30
CA LEU A 6 7.69 -10.73 -1.35
C LEU A 6 6.62 -11.05 -0.30
N SER A 7 6.94 -10.86 0.98
CA SER A 7 6.00 -11.06 2.10
C SER A 7 5.84 -9.81 2.97
N PRO A 8 4.63 -9.48 3.46
CA PRO A 8 4.47 -8.41 4.45
C PRO A 8 5.12 -8.77 5.78
N ALA A 9 5.80 -7.81 6.41
CA ALA A 9 6.28 -7.93 7.78
C ALA A 9 5.76 -6.75 8.63
N GLY A 10 5.02 -7.07 9.70
CA GLY A 10 4.60 -6.09 10.72
C GLY A 10 5.53 -6.04 11.94
N THR A 11 6.28 -7.12 12.18
CA THR A 11 7.20 -7.26 13.31
C THR A 11 8.52 -7.85 12.85
N ARG A 12 9.58 -7.65 13.63
CA ARG A 12 10.89 -8.25 13.32
C ARG A 12 10.83 -9.78 13.33
N LYS A 13 10.01 -10.36 14.23
CA LYS A 13 9.75 -11.80 14.27
C LYS A 13 9.08 -12.31 12.98
N ALA A 14 8.08 -11.59 12.48
CA ALA A 14 7.40 -11.95 11.23
C ALA A 14 8.36 -11.87 10.02
N MET A 15 9.23 -10.86 9.99
CA MET A 15 10.29 -10.74 8.98
C MET A 15 11.22 -11.97 8.99
N GLN A 16 11.76 -12.32 10.17
CA GLN A 16 12.66 -13.47 10.32
C GLN A 16 12.00 -14.77 9.87
N TYR A 17 10.72 -14.98 10.20
CA TYR A 17 9.97 -16.12 9.71
C TYR A 17 9.80 -16.09 8.19
N ALA A 18 9.42 -14.95 7.60
CA ALA A 18 9.29 -14.84 6.15
C ALA A 18 10.58 -15.26 5.44
N TYR A 19 11.74 -14.76 5.90
CA TYR A 19 13.03 -15.14 5.32
C TYR A 19 13.39 -16.61 5.56
N ALA A 20 13.18 -17.13 6.77
CA ALA A 20 13.46 -18.53 7.10
C ALA A 20 12.62 -19.52 6.26
N PHE A 21 11.40 -19.13 5.90
CA PHE A 21 10.50 -19.92 5.06
C PHE A 21 10.58 -19.58 3.55
N GLY A 22 11.61 -18.84 3.13
CA GLY A 22 11.98 -18.74 1.72
C GLY A 22 11.55 -17.46 0.99
N ALA A 23 11.02 -16.45 1.70
CA ALA A 23 10.83 -15.13 1.08
C ALA A 23 12.19 -14.56 0.62
N ASP A 24 12.19 -13.92 -0.54
CA ASP A 24 13.36 -13.23 -1.10
C ASP A 24 13.38 -11.77 -0.62
N ALA A 25 12.21 -11.19 -0.35
CA ALA A 25 12.03 -9.84 0.12
C ALA A 25 10.92 -9.75 1.18
N VAL A 26 10.98 -8.72 2.02
CA VAL A 26 9.82 -8.29 2.84
C VAL A 26 9.52 -6.82 2.64
N TYR A 27 8.32 -6.40 3.02
CA TYR A 27 8.02 -4.98 3.16
C TYR A 27 7.39 -4.63 4.51
N ALA A 28 7.74 -3.45 5.01
CA ALA A 28 7.17 -2.86 6.22
C ALA A 28 6.60 -1.48 5.94
N GLY A 29 5.64 -1.05 6.77
CA GLY A 29 5.02 0.26 6.63
C GLY A 29 5.86 1.37 7.24
N GLN A 30 6.10 2.46 6.49
CA GLN A 30 6.63 3.69 7.06
C GLN A 30 5.66 4.27 8.12
N PRO A 31 6.16 4.70 9.29
CA PRO A 31 5.35 5.42 10.26
C PRO A 31 4.62 6.62 9.62
N ARG A 32 3.34 6.81 9.96
CA ARG A 32 2.43 7.90 9.47
C ARG A 32 2.08 7.90 7.97
N TYR A 33 2.86 7.24 7.12
CA TYR A 33 2.74 7.30 5.66
C TYR A 33 2.42 5.96 4.99
N SER A 34 2.18 4.91 5.78
CA SER A 34 1.75 3.60 5.28
C SER A 34 0.29 3.30 5.58
N LEU A 35 -0.34 2.53 4.68
CA LEU A 35 -1.62 1.89 4.96
C LEU A 35 -1.52 0.73 5.95
N ARG A 36 -0.30 0.23 6.19
CA ARG A 36 0.02 -0.82 7.17
C ARG A 36 0.48 -0.19 8.49
N VAL A 37 -0.47 0.36 9.24
CA VAL A 37 -0.23 0.99 10.56
C VAL A 37 -0.59 0.12 11.76
N ARG A 38 -1.42 -0.92 11.57
CA ARG A 38 -1.77 -1.86 12.65
C ARG A 38 -0.66 -2.89 12.83
N GLU A 39 -0.35 -3.22 14.09
CA GLU A 39 0.64 -4.26 14.45
C GLU A 39 1.99 -4.06 13.75
N ASN A 40 2.47 -2.80 13.76
CA ASN A 40 3.70 -2.39 13.10
C ASN A 40 4.75 -1.95 14.14
N GLU A 41 5.68 -2.84 14.48
CA GLU A 41 6.83 -2.54 15.35
C GLU A 41 7.87 -1.63 14.68
N PHE A 42 7.84 -1.55 13.34
CA PHE A 42 8.68 -0.64 12.56
C PHE A 42 8.19 0.81 12.61
N ASN A 43 7.22 1.13 13.46
CA ASN A 43 6.89 2.52 13.78
C ASN A 43 8.02 3.25 14.53
N LYS A 44 8.98 2.50 15.09
CA LYS A 44 10.25 3.00 15.67
C LYS A 44 11.35 2.88 14.63
N LEU A 45 12.03 4.00 14.34
CA LEU A 45 13.05 4.07 13.29
C LEU A 45 14.24 3.16 13.60
N GLU A 46 14.60 3.00 14.87
CA GLU A 46 15.72 2.15 15.30
C GLU A 46 15.44 0.68 14.98
N VAL A 47 14.21 0.23 15.25
CA VAL A 47 13.76 -1.14 14.93
C VAL A 47 13.75 -1.38 13.42
N MET A 48 13.36 -0.37 12.64
CA MET A 48 13.38 -0.44 11.18
C MET A 48 14.82 -0.51 10.64
N ALA A 49 15.74 0.31 11.15
CA ALA A 49 17.14 0.30 10.74
C ALA A 49 17.80 -1.06 11.01
N GLU A 50 17.63 -1.61 12.22
CA GLU A 50 18.14 -2.94 12.56
C GLU A 50 17.61 -4.04 11.63
N ALA A 51 16.34 -3.91 11.21
CA ALA A 51 15.69 -4.88 10.33
C ALA A 51 16.18 -4.80 8.89
N VAL A 52 16.43 -3.59 8.36
CA VAL A 52 17.05 -3.40 7.05
C VAL A 52 18.46 -3.99 7.05
N GLU A 53 19.27 -3.68 8.06
CA GLU A 53 20.62 -4.25 8.18
C GLU A 53 20.59 -5.79 8.29
N GLU A 54 19.64 -6.35 9.04
CA GLU A 54 19.47 -7.80 9.15
C GLU A 54 19.10 -8.44 7.82
N ALA A 55 18.19 -7.85 7.06
CA ALA A 55 17.85 -8.32 5.72
C ALA A 55 19.08 -8.35 4.81
N HIS A 56 19.85 -7.26 4.78
CA HIS A 56 21.07 -7.17 3.96
C HIS A 56 22.13 -8.18 4.37
N ARG A 57 22.34 -8.41 5.68
CA ARG A 57 23.25 -9.46 6.17
C ARG A 57 22.84 -10.85 5.72
N LEU A 58 21.54 -11.10 5.55
CA LEU A 58 21.00 -12.36 5.04
C LEU A 58 21.00 -12.45 3.51
N GLY A 59 21.45 -11.42 2.80
CA GLY A 59 21.34 -11.34 1.33
C GLY A 59 19.90 -11.24 0.85
N LYS A 60 19.01 -10.71 1.68
CA LYS A 60 17.58 -10.51 1.42
C LYS A 60 17.25 -9.03 1.26
N LYS A 61 16.12 -8.74 0.63
CA LYS A 61 15.68 -7.37 0.36
C LYS A 61 14.66 -6.87 1.39
N PHE A 62 14.69 -5.58 1.68
CA PHE A 62 13.75 -4.90 2.56
C PHE A 62 13.15 -3.67 1.88
N TYR A 63 11.83 -3.67 1.70
CA TYR A 63 11.09 -2.58 1.08
C TYR A 63 10.29 -1.78 2.10
N ILE A 64 10.12 -0.48 1.86
CA ILE A 64 9.38 0.39 2.77
C ILE A 64 8.16 0.98 2.07
N ALA A 65 6.98 0.72 2.62
CA ALA A 65 5.73 1.22 2.08
C ALA A 65 5.39 2.63 2.60
N SER A 66 5.32 3.59 1.68
CA SER A 66 4.85 4.96 1.85
C SER A 66 3.69 5.23 0.87
N ASN A 67 2.56 4.56 1.10
CA ASN A 67 1.51 4.35 0.10
C ASN A 67 0.12 4.83 0.53
N ILE A 68 0.04 5.86 1.37
CA ILE A 68 -1.22 6.55 1.66
C ILE A 68 -1.65 7.48 0.51
N ALA A 69 -2.90 7.95 0.56
CA ALA A 69 -3.35 9.11 -0.21
C ALA A 69 -3.26 10.36 0.69
N PRO A 70 -2.16 11.13 0.71
CA PRO A 70 -1.92 12.17 1.70
C PRO A 70 -2.83 13.40 1.52
N HIS A 71 -3.18 14.06 2.63
CA HIS A 71 -3.66 15.45 2.61
C HIS A 71 -2.50 16.44 2.79
N ASN A 72 -2.71 17.71 2.44
CA ASN A 72 -1.70 18.78 2.44
C ASN A 72 -0.83 18.86 3.72
N LEU A 73 -1.41 18.60 4.90
CA LEU A 73 -0.65 18.59 6.16
C LEU A 73 0.51 17.58 6.15
N LYS A 74 0.28 16.39 5.57
CA LYS A 74 1.29 15.34 5.47
C LYS A 74 2.34 15.62 4.40
N VAL A 75 1.95 16.29 3.31
CA VAL A 75 2.85 16.69 2.21
C VAL A 75 3.95 17.61 2.72
N ARG A 76 3.59 18.63 3.53
CA ARG A 76 4.55 19.62 4.07
C ARG A 76 5.70 19.01 4.87
N SER A 77 5.44 17.95 5.63
CA SER A 77 6.44 17.28 6.45
C SER A 77 7.08 16.06 5.78
N TYR A 78 6.67 15.72 4.55
CA TYR A 78 6.97 14.41 3.96
C TYR A 78 8.45 14.16 3.76
N LEU A 79 9.14 15.03 3.02
CA LEU A 79 10.57 14.84 2.71
C LEU A 79 11.42 14.82 3.99
N LYS A 80 11.10 15.68 4.98
CA LYS A 80 11.78 15.66 6.28
C LYS A 80 11.61 14.31 7.00
N ASN A 81 10.43 13.72 6.93
CA ASN A 81 10.15 12.42 7.56
C ASN A 81 10.70 11.23 6.76
N MET A 82 10.99 11.41 5.46
CA MET A 82 11.60 10.40 4.60
C MET A 82 13.12 10.35 4.75
N GLU A 83 13.78 11.46 5.04
CA GLU A 83 15.25 11.52 5.17
C GLU A 83 15.87 10.40 6.03
N PRO A 84 15.46 10.18 7.29
CA PRO A 84 16.00 9.06 8.08
C PRO A 84 15.63 7.68 7.52
N VAL A 85 14.55 7.57 6.75
CA VAL A 85 14.13 6.31 6.11
C VAL A 85 15.03 6.01 4.91
N ILE A 86 15.42 7.02 4.14
CA ILE A 86 16.37 6.86 3.02
C ILE A 86 17.77 6.54 3.54
N ASP A 87 18.19 7.15 4.66
CA ASP A 87 19.50 6.89 5.27
C ASP A 87 19.70 5.42 5.67
N MET A 88 18.62 4.70 5.96
CA MET A 88 18.64 3.25 6.22
C MET A 88 18.92 2.42 4.96
N LYS A 89 18.83 3.03 3.77
CA LYS A 89 19.05 2.41 2.45
C LYS A 89 18.15 1.20 2.17
N PRO A 90 16.81 1.35 2.26
CA PRO A 90 15.91 0.29 1.82
C PRO A 90 16.14 -0.04 0.35
N ASP A 91 15.87 -1.29 -0.04
CA ASP A 91 16.08 -1.74 -1.42
C ASP A 91 15.09 -1.08 -2.41
N ALA A 92 13.92 -0.64 -1.93
CA ALA A 92 12.95 0.14 -2.68
C ALA A 92 11.89 0.78 -1.76
N LEU A 93 11.24 1.81 -2.26
CA LEU A 93 10.01 2.36 -1.69
C LEU A 93 8.78 1.87 -2.43
N ILE A 94 7.72 1.51 -1.70
CA ILE A 94 6.41 1.19 -2.29
C ILE A 94 5.49 2.40 -2.12
N MET A 95 5.16 3.09 -3.22
CA MET A 95 4.49 4.40 -3.19
C MET A 95 3.28 4.46 -4.12
N SER A 96 2.30 5.31 -3.81
CA SER A 96 1.04 5.41 -4.57
C SER A 96 0.68 6.80 -5.08
N ASP A 97 1.06 7.84 -4.35
CA ASP A 97 0.67 9.22 -4.66
C ASP A 97 1.66 9.83 -5.67
N PRO A 98 1.19 10.29 -6.86
CA PRO A 98 2.07 10.86 -7.88
C PRO A 98 2.88 12.06 -7.39
N GLY A 99 2.30 12.92 -6.55
CA GLY A 99 2.98 14.10 -6.01
C GLY A 99 4.12 13.72 -5.06
N LEU A 100 3.88 12.79 -4.13
CA LEU A 100 4.92 12.29 -3.25
C LEU A 100 6.03 11.54 -4.02
N ILE A 101 5.66 10.76 -5.04
CA ILE A 101 6.62 10.04 -5.90
C ILE A 101 7.52 11.07 -6.60
N MET A 102 6.93 12.10 -7.21
CA MET A 102 7.68 13.18 -7.85
C MET A 102 8.67 13.82 -6.87
N MET A 103 8.22 14.21 -5.67
CA MET A 103 9.06 14.82 -4.64
C MET A 103 10.23 13.92 -4.21
N VAL A 104 10.01 12.61 -4.06
CA VAL A 104 11.08 11.66 -3.71
C VAL A 104 12.08 11.53 -4.85
N ARG A 105 11.61 11.39 -6.09
CA ARG A 105 12.51 11.26 -7.26
C ARG A 105 13.34 12.51 -7.50
N GLU A 106 12.79 13.69 -7.23
CA GLU A 106 13.53 14.95 -7.34
C GLU A 106 14.64 15.06 -6.28
N ARG A 107 14.40 14.54 -5.07
CA ARG A 107 15.37 14.64 -3.95
C ARG A 107 16.36 13.47 -3.89
N TRP A 108 15.92 12.26 -4.24
CA TRP A 108 16.67 11.00 -4.17
C TRP A 108 16.42 10.16 -5.43
N PRO A 109 16.91 10.62 -6.60
CA PRO A 109 16.66 9.96 -7.90
C PRO A 109 17.18 8.52 -7.99
N GLU A 110 18.14 8.15 -7.15
CA GLU A 110 18.76 6.83 -7.07
C GLU A 110 17.91 5.78 -6.34
N VAL A 111 16.91 6.20 -5.55
CA VAL A 111 16.10 5.28 -4.74
C VAL A 111 15.07 4.59 -5.64
N PRO A 112 15.07 3.25 -5.74
CA PRO A 112 14.08 2.53 -6.52
C PRO A 112 12.67 2.73 -5.96
N ILE A 113 11.70 2.95 -6.85
CA ILE A 113 10.29 3.11 -6.47
C ILE A 113 9.46 2.06 -7.19
N HIS A 114 8.71 1.31 -6.37
CA HIS A 114 7.71 0.35 -6.79
C HIS A 114 6.33 1.01 -6.67
N LEU A 115 5.52 0.95 -7.72
CA LEU A 115 4.16 1.47 -7.68
C LEU A 115 3.28 0.56 -6.82
N SER A 116 2.70 1.11 -5.78
CA SER A 116 1.72 0.44 -4.92
C SER A 116 0.42 0.17 -5.68
N VAL A 117 -0.22 -0.96 -5.37
CA VAL A 117 -1.57 -1.32 -5.83
C VAL A 117 -2.61 -0.22 -5.58
N GLN A 118 -2.37 0.67 -4.60
CA GLN A 118 -3.20 1.84 -4.33
C GLN A 118 -3.28 2.85 -5.47
N ALA A 119 -2.29 2.86 -6.37
CA ALA A 119 -2.32 3.67 -7.59
C ALA A 119 -3.25 3.07 -8.66
N ASN A 120 -3.66 1.81 -8.50
CA ASN A 120 -4.63 1.12 -9.35
C ASN A 120 -4.18 1.02 -10.82
N ALA A 121 -3.02 0.42 -11.06
CA ALA A 121 -2.55 0.11 -12.40
C ALA A 121 -3.27 -1.13 -12.95
N ILE A 122 -4.22 -0.91 -13.88
CA ILE A 122 -5.11 -1.93 -14.47
C ILE A 122 -4.92 -2.11 -15.99
N ASN A 123 -3.96 -1.41 -16.60
CA ASN A 123 -3.74 -1.49 -18.05
C ASN A 123 -2.29 -1.13 -18.41
N TYR A 124 -1.84 -1.58 -19.59
CA TYR A 124 -0.47 -1.37 -20.05
C TYR A 124 -0.12 0.11 -20.22
N ALA A 125 -1.08 0.96 -20.60
CA ALA A 125 -0.83 2.38 -20.81
C ALA A 125 -0.43 3.08 -19.50
N THR A 126 -1.07 2.70 -18.39
CA THR A 126 -0.73 3.17 -17.05
C THR A 126 0.64 2.66 -16.63
N VAL A 127 0.95 1.39 -16.93
CA VAL A 127 2.28 0.83 -16.65
C VAL A 127 3.37 1.57 -17.43
N LYS A 128 3.20 1.81 -18.74
CA LYS A 128 4.11 2.60 -19.58
C LYS A 128 4.29 4.03 -19.05
N PHE A 129 3.22 4.67 -18.58
CA PHE A 129 3.31 6.00 -17.98
C PHE A 129 4.29 6.00 -16.79
N TRP A 130 4.12 5.06 -15.85
CA TRP A 130 4.98 4.97 -14.67
C TRP A 130 6.40 4.52 -15.01
N GLN A 131 6.56 3.65 -16.01
CA GLN A 131 7.85 3.27 -16.57
C GLN A 131 8.60 4.48 -17.12
N ASN A 132 7.93 5.30 -17.94
CA ASN A 132 8.51 6.52 -18.51
C ASN A 132 8.82 7.57 -17.44
N PHE A 133 8.06 7.58 -16.35
CA PHE A 133 8.37 8.39 -15.16
C PHE A 133 9.58 7.85 -14.38
N GLY A 134 10.01 6.62 -14.67
CA GLY A 134 11.23 5.97 -14.20
C GLY A 134 11.05 5.07 -12.97
N LEU A 135 9.83 4.59 -12.69
CA LEU A 135 9.62 3.54 -11.69
C LEU A 135 10.18 2.22 -12.20
N THR A 136 10.62 1.36 -11.27
CA THR A 136 11.31 0.11 -11.60
C THR A 136 10.39 -1.11 -11.51
N ARG A 137 9.27 -1.00 -10.79
CA ARG A 137 8.28 -2.07 -10.62
C ARG A 137 6.88 -1.52 -10.50
N VAL A 138 5.89 -2.24 -11.03
CA VAL A 138 4.47 -1.96 -10.81
C VAL A 138 3.80 -3.14 -10.12
N ILE A 139 3.25 -2.88 -8.94
CA ILE A 139 2.36 -3.83 -8.24
C ILE A 139 0.96 -3.66 -8.84
N LEU A 140 0.57 -4.65 -9.64
CA LEU A 140 -0.66 -4.64 -10.41
C LEU A 140 -1.91 -4.74 -9.52
N SER A 141 -3.01 -4.24 -10.07
CA SER A 141 -4.33 -4.30 -9.44
C SER A 141 -4.77 -5.75 -9.19
N ARG A 142 -5.52 -5.98 -8.10
CA ARG A 142 -6.01 -7.32 -7.70
C ARG A 142 -7.21 -7.78 -8.53
N GLU A 143 -7.76 -6.86 -9.30
CA GLU A 143 -8.94 -7.03 -10.12
C GLU A 143 -8.62 -7.59 -11.52
N LEU A 144 -7.33 -7.66 -11.90
CA LEU A 144 -6.91 -8.17 -13.20
C LEU A 144 -6.95 -9.70 -13.26
N SER A 145 -7.40 -10.21 -14.41
CA SER A 145 -7.23 -11.62 -14.78
C SER A 145 -5.79 -11.91 -15.23
N ILE A 146 -5.40 -13.19 -15.18
CA ILE A 146 -4.08 -13.63 -15.67
C ILE A 146 -3.86 -13.27 -17.14
N LYS A 147 -4.92 -13.26 -17.95
CA LYS A 147 -4.84 -12.88 -19.38
C LYS A 147 -4.48 -11.40 -19.53
N GLU A 148 -5.13 -10.52 -18.76
CA GLU A 148 -4.82 -9.08 -18.78
C GLU A 148 -3.41 -8.81 -18.23
N VAL A 149 -2.96 -9.56 -17.21
CA VAL A 149 -1.58 -9.47 -16.72
C VAL A 149 -0.57 -9.85 -17.80
N ALA A 150 -0.84 -10.92 -18.57
CA ALA A 150 0.02 -11.34 -19.68
C ALA A 150 0.08 -10.27 -20.79
N GLU A 151 -1.05 -9.68 -21.15
CA GLU A 151 -1.11 -8.57 -22.12
C GLU A 151 -0.28 -7.36 -21.65
N ILE A 152 -0.39 -6.99 -20.36
CA ILE A 152 0.43 -5.91 -19.78
C ILE A 152 1.92 -6.23 -19.86
N GLN A 153 2.30 -7.48 -19.60
CA GLN A 153 3.69 -7.93 -19.68
C GLN A 153 4.23 -7.90 -21.12
N GLU A 154 3.43 -8.33 -22.10
CA GLU A 154 3.79 -8.27 -23.53
C GLU A 154 4.01 -6.82 -23.99
N GLU A 155 3.15 -5.90 -23.54
CA GLU A 155 3.25 -4.48 -23.88
C GLU A 155 4.35 -3.73 -23.12
N CYS A 156 4.77 -4.23 -21.95
CA CYS A 156 5.76 -3.60 -21.06
C CYS A 156 6.87 -4.58 -20.67
N PRO A 157 7.64 -5.15 -21.61
CA PRO A 157 8.57 -6.26 -21.34
C PRO A 157 9.73 -5.87 -20.42
N ASP A 158 10.09 -4.58 -20.39
CA ASP A 158 11.19 -4.05 -19.57
C ASP A 158 10.75 -3.60 -18.17
N MET A 159 9.46 -3.74 -17.82
CA MET A 159 8.93 -3.39 -16.50
C MET A 159 8.82 -4.62 -15.60
N GLU A 160 9.29 -4.53 -14.36
CA GLU A 160 8.97 -5.55 -13.36
C GLU A 160 7.49 -5.46 -12.96
N LEU A 161 6.76 -6.57 -13.10
CA LEU A 161 5.36 -6.68 -12.68
C LEU A 161 5.27 -7.56 -11.44
N GLU A 162 4.58 -7.05 -10.41
CA GLU A 162 4.28 -7.79 -9.19
C GLU A 162 2.77 -8.05 -9.08
N VAL A 163 2.41 -9.28 -8.74
CA VAL A 163 1.01 -9.72 -8.61
C VAL A 163 0.76 -10.38 -7.26
N PHE A 164 -0.45 -10.20 -6.73
CA PHE A 164 -0.85 -10.85 -5.48
C PHE A 164 -1.21 -12.31 -5.73
N VAL A 165 -0.55 -13.22 -5.03
CA VAL A 165 -0.87 -14.66 -5.07
C VAL A 165 -1.72 -15.11 -3.87
N HIS A 166 -1.63 -14.42 -2.74
CA HIS A 166 -2.43 -14.70 -1.54
C HIS A 166 -2.65 -13.43 -0.71
N GLY A 167 -3.67 -13.44 0.15
CA GLY A 167 -3.91 -12.40 1.14
C GLY A 167 -5.36 -11.95 1.23
N ALA A 168 -5.60 -10.92 2.05
CA ALA A 168 -6.93 -10.34 2.20
C ALA A 168 -7.28 -9.47 0.99
N LEU A 169 -8.35 -9.84 0.28
CA LEU A 169 -8.97 -8.99 -0.73
C LEU A 169 -9.85 -7.93 -0.04
N CYS A 170 -9.82 -6.72 -0.57
CA CYS A 170 -10.73 -5.66 -0.15
C CYS A 170 -11.97 -5.71 -1.04
N ILE A 171 -13.15 -5.42 -0.46
CA ILE A 171 -14.37 -5.23 -1.26
C ILE A 171 -14.32 -3.94 -2.08
N ALA A 172 -13.55 -2.93 -1.62
CA ALA A 172 -13.36 -1.69 -2.33
C ALA A 172 -12.24 -1.81 -3.36
N TYR A 173 -12.43 -1.15 -4.51
CA TYR A 173 -11.50 -1.18 -5.64
C TYR A 173 -10.08 -0.77 -5.21
N SER A 174 -9.18 -1.75 -5.23
CA SER A 174 -7.81 -1.64 -4.74
C SER A 174 -7.61 -0.99 -3.37
N GLY A 175 -8.61 -1.06 -2.47
CA GLY A 175 -8.53 -0.53 -1.11
C GLY A 175 -8.96 0.94 -0.94
N ARG A 176 -9.53 1.58 -1.98
CA ARG A 176 -10.03 2.96 -1.95
C ARG A 176 -11.43 3.03 -1.32
N CYS A 177 -11.53 2.80 -0.01
CA CYS A 177 -12.80 2.63 0.68
C CYS A 177 -13.28 3.91 1.41
N LEU A 178 -14.49 4.37 1.12
CA LEU A 178 -15.12 5.47 1.88
C LEU A 178 -15.87 5.00 3.12
N LEU A 179 -16.26 3.72 3.18
CA LEU A 179 -17.15 3.20 4.20
C LEU A 179 -16.60 3.38 5.63
N SER A 180 -15.31 3.09 5.84
CA SER A 180 -14.65 3.27 7.15
C SER A 180 -14.61 4.73 7.57
N GLY A 181 -14.37 5.66 6.63
CA GLY A 181 -14.34 7.09 6.90
C GLY A 181 -15.74 7.62 7.24
N TYR A 182 -16.74 7.20 6.47
CA TYR A 182 -18.13 7.60 6.65
C TYR A 182 -18.74 7.07 7.95
N MET A 183 -18.59 5.77 8.23
CA MET A 183 -19.25 5.15 9.38
C MET A 183 -18.52 5.40 10.71
N ASN A 184 -17.19 5.53 10.68
CA ASN A 184 -16.36 5.50 11.90
C ASN A 184 -15.42 6.71 12.05
N HIS A 185 -15.49 7.68 11.13
CA HIS A 185 -14.56 8.81 11.08
C HIS A 185 -13.08 8.37 11.01
N ARG A 186 -12.83 7.18 10.46
CA ARG A 186 -11.51 6.56 10.32
C ARG A 186 -11.17 6.34 8.86
N ASP A 187 -10.39 7.25 8.29
CA ASP A 187 -10.05 7.23 6.87
C ASP A 187 -9.17 6.01 6.52
N SER A 188 -9.72 5.14 5.65
CA SER A 188 -9.05 3.93 5.22
C SER A 188 -7.83 4.21 4.34
N ASN A 189 -7.83 5.33 3.59
CA ASN A 189 -6.74 5.73 2.69
C ASN A 189 -5.55 6.38 3.43
N GLN A 190 -5.67 6.51 4.76
CA GLN A 190 -4.61 6.90 5.69
C GLN A 190 -4.16 5.73 6.58
N GLY A 191 -4.58 4.50 6.26
CA GLY A 191 -4.24 3.30 7.01
C GLY A 191 -5.15 3.00 8.20
N ASN A 192 -6.18 3.81 8.44
CA ASN A 192 -7.03 3.67 9.62
C ASN A 192 -8.26 2.78 9.42
N CYS A 193 -8.28 1.94 8.38
CA CYS A 193 -9.40 1.05 8.06
C CYS A 193 -9.87 0.24 9.28
N THR A 194 -11.18 0.27 9.55
CA THR A 194 -11.82 -0.52 10.63
C THR A 194 -12.37 -1.85 10.17
N ASN A 195 -12.22 -2.18 8.89
CA ASN A 195 -12.89 -3.31 8.24
C ASN A 195 -14.42 -3.24 8.40
N ALA A 196 -14.99 -2.04 8.28
CA ALA A 196 -16.45 -1.81 8.39
C ALA A 196 -17.26 -2.78 7.52
N CYS A 197 -16.78 -3.08 6.30
CA CYS A 197 -17.42 -4.04 5.40
C CYS A 197 -17.55 -5.48 5.93
N ARG A 198 -16.91 -5.83 7.06
CA ARG A 198 -16.99 -7.15 7.70
C ARG A 198 -17.84 -7.15 8.96
N TRP A 199 -18.52 -6.04 9.26
CA TRP A 199 -19.36 -5.92 10.43
C TRP A 199 -20.67 -6.69 10.25
N ASP A 200 -21.33 -7.00 11.36
CA ASP A 200 -22.66 -7.58 11.34
C ASP A 200 -23.69 -6.48 11.01
N TYR A 201 -24.15 -6.48 9.76
CA TYR A 201 -25.12 -5.50 9.26
C TYR A 201 -26.54 -6.06 9.41
N LYS A 202 -27.41 -5.29 10.09
CA LYS A 202 -28.83 -5.60 10.22
C LYS A 202 -29.65 -4.66 9.36
N VAL A 203 -30.49 -5.24 8.50
CA VAL A 203 -31.42 -4.48 7.67
C VAL A 203 -32.64 -4.13 8.52
N ASN A 204 -33.08 -2.88 8.45
CA ASN A 204 -34.27 -2.38 9.13
C ASN A 204 -35.20 -1.72 8.09
N GLU A 205 -36.50 -1.65 8.39
CA GLU A 205 -37.42 -0.87 7.56
C GLU A 205 -37.01 0.61 7.56
N ALA A 206 -36.96 1.19 6.36
CA ALA A 206 -36.59 2.57 6.14
C ALA A 206 -37.58 3.24 5.18
N VAL A 207 -37.65 4.57 5.25
CA VAL A 207 -38.44 5.42 4.34
C VAL A 207 -37.53 6.46 3.71
N GLN A 208 -37.83 6.84 2.47
CA GLN A 208 -37.12 7.89 1.77
C GLN A 208 -37.74 9.25 2.13
N THR A 209 -36.91 10.22 2.51
CA THR A 209 -37.35 11.61 2.75
C THR A 209 -37.56 12.35 1.43
N LEU A 210 -38.14 13.55 1.48
CA LEU A 210 -38.33 14.39 0.28
C LEU A 210 -36.99 14.83 -0.32
N GLU A 211 -35.95 14.94 0.51
CA GLU A 211 -34.58 15.27 0.14
C GLU A 211 -33.84 14.07 -0.46
N GLY A 212 -34.45 12.88 -0.43
CA GLY A 212 -33.89 11.65 -0.96
C GLY A 212 -33.09 10.81 0.04
N ASP A 213 -33.01 11.24 1.31
CA ASP A 213 -32.31 10.51 2.37
C ASP A 213 -33.08 9.25 2.78
N ILE A 214 -32.36 8.20 3.17
CA ILE A 214 -32.96 6.97 3.70
C ILE A 214 -32.88 7.00 5.23
N VAL A 215 -34.04 7.14 5.89
CA VAL A 215 -34.14 7.19 7.37
C VAL A 215 -34.88 5.99 7.91
N LEU A 216 -34.56 5.57 9.14
CA LEU A 216 -35.27 4.49 9.81
C LEU A 216 -36.75 4.85 9.96
N LYS A 217 -37.65 3.92 9.60
CA LYS A 217 -39.09 4.12 9.73
C LYS A 217 -39.51 4.30 11.19
N ASN A 218 -38.84 3.59 12.11
CA ASN A 218 -39.01 3.68 13.56
C ASN A 218 -37.63 3.86 14.21
N PRO A 219 -37.10 5.09 14.32
CA PRO A 219 -35.80 5.33 14.93
C PRO A 219 -35.84 5.01 16.44
N PRO A 220 -34.74 4.51 17.02
CA PRO A 220 -34.64 4.36 18.48
C PRO A 220 -34.76 5.74 19.16
N PRO A 221 -35.30 5.79 20.40
CA PRO A 221 -35.36 7.04 21.14
C PRO A 221 -33.96 7.64 21.36
N PRO A 222 -33.85 8.97 21.45
CA PRO A 222 -32.59 9.69 21.60
C PRO A 222 -31.83 9.35 22.90
#